data_AF-A0A927WFZ0-F1
#
_entry.id   AF-A0A927WFZ0-F1
#
_cell.length_a   1.000
_cell.length_b   1.000
_cell.length_c   1.000
_cell.angle_alpha   90.00
_cell.angle_beta   90.00
_cell.angle_gamma   90.00
#
_symmetry.space_group_name_H-M   'P 1'
#
loop_
_entity.id
_entity.type
_entity.pdbx_description
1 polymer ?
#
loop_
_entity_poly.entity_id
_entity_poly.type
_entity_poly.pdbx_seq_one_letter_code
_entity_poly.pdbx_strand_id
1 'polypeptide(L)'
;MQKKKLVTAAVIAAMGFSVGFGAMAHAEVRQASQGAVQTAMPGQDSSEDKKLASQRFVSSELIQSKLDYQICLPRWYDAGKSYPLIVVVNDVNGETDGRALLKQPDGVGAWVDELERNQQYAIVLTVQSTKDFEQRVGRLSNTEGMEIMRSLLQDVRQNYAVNKNAIYGIGENKGAWVIQLINEQLPSYFKAIYLDENTADGKADNKAIHDWLMKEMAAQAK
;
A
#
# COMPACT_ATOMS: atom_id res chain seq x y z
N MET A 1 1.07 35.49 11.11
CA MET A 1 2.04 35.20 10.03
C MET A 1 1.73 33.82 9.47
N GLN A 2 0.80 33.74 8.51
CA GLN A 2 0.36 32.48 7.89
C GLN A 2 0.68 32.53 6.39
N LYS A 3 1.42 31.54 5.89
CA LYS A 3 1.63 31.36 4.45
C LYS A 3 0.77 30.19 3.98
N LYS A 4 -0.42 30.50 3.46
CA LYS A 4 -1.17 29.60 2.58
C LYS A 4 -0.49 29.63 1.21
N LYS A 5 -0.03 28.48 0.71
CA LYS A 5 0.36 28.35 -0.70
C LYS A 5 -0.85 27.87 -1.49
N LEU A 6 -1.39 28.78 -2.28
CA LEU A 6 -2.40 28.54 -3.30
C LEU A 6 -1.78 27.83 -4.50
N VAL A 7 -2.59 26.92 -5.04
CA VAL A 7 -2.47 26.25 -6.34
C VAL A 7 -2.46 27.30 -7.45
N THR A 8 -1.64 27.10 -8.49
CA THR A 8 -1.74 27.88 -9.72
C THR A 8 -1.58 26.96 -10.92
N ALA A 9 -2.71 26.71 -11.60
CA ALA A 9 -2.74 26.27 -12.99
C ALA A 9 -2.90 27.54 -13.85
N ALA A 10 -2.01 27.74 -14.81
CA ALA A 10 -2.10 28.82 -15.78
C ALA A 10 -2.63 28.26 -17.11
N VAL A 11 -3.80 28.73 -17.53
CA VAL A 11 -4.29 28.64 -18.91
C VAL A 11 -4.00 29.98 -19.57
N ILE A 12 -3.28 29.97 -20.69
CA ILE A 12 -3.22 31.10 -21.62
C ILE A 12 -3.51 30.55 -23.01
N ALA A 13 -4.64 30.95 -23.58
CA ALA A 13 -4.95 30.80 -25.00
C ALA A 13 -5.20 32.19 -25.57
N ALA A 14 -4.54 32.55 -26.68
CA ALA A 14 -4.97 33.64 -27.56
C ALA A 14 -4.14 33.72 -28.86
N MET A 15 -4.89 33.65 -29.99
CA MET A 15 -4.76 34.36 -31.28
C MET A 15 -3.46 34.11 -32.10
N GLY A 16 -3.45 33.61 -33.34
CA GLY A 16 -4.39 33.75 -34.45
C GLY A 16 -3.88 34.81 -35.43
N PHE A 17 -3.29 34.42 -36.57
CA PHE A 17 -3.28 35.17 -37.84
C PHE A 17 -2.87 34.26 -39.01
N SER A 18 -3.57 34.40 -40.14
CA SER A 18 -3.52 33.57 -41.35
C SER A 18 -3.31 34.44 -42.59
N VAL A 19 -2.39 34.11 -43.51
CA VAL A 19 -2.42 34.29 -45.00
C VAL A 19 -1.18 33.54 -45.57
N GLY A 20 -1.13 32.78 -46.66
CA GLY A 20 -2.06 32.28 -47.67
C GLY A 20 -1.34 31.46 -48.77
N PHE A 21 -2.14 30.80 -49.61
CA PHE A 21 -1.91 30.23 -50.96
C PHE A 21 -0.83 29.17 -51.24
N GLY A 22 -1.27 27.99 -51.70
CA GLY A 22 -0.49 27.16 -52.62
C GLY A 22 -0.68 25.64 -52.52
N ALA A 23 -1.66 25.11 -53.26
CA ALA A 23 -1.64 23.85 -54.03
C ALA A 23 -1.15 22.50 -53.41
N MET A 24 -2.06 21.51 -53.53
CA MET A 24 -1.83 20.09 -53.86
C MET A 24 -1.62 19.05 -52.74
N ALA A 25 -2.32 17.94 -52.97
CA ALA A 25 -2.14 16.58 -52.45
C ALA A 25 -2.66 16.25 -51.04
N HIS A 26 -3.62 15.32 -51.03
CA HIS A 26 -4.12 14.59 -49.88
C HIS A 26 -2.97 14.00 -49.04
N ALA A 27 -2.80 14.51 -47.83
CA ALA A 27 -2.23 13.79 -46.72
C ALA A 27 -3.16 14.05 -45.54
N GLU A 28 -3.89 13.02 -45.13
CA GLU A 28 -4.76 13.03 -43.97
C GLU A 28 -3.90 13.25 -42.73
N VAL A 29 -3.81 14.52 -42.30
CA VAL A 29 -3.21 14.89 -41.02
C VAL A 29 -4.11 14.30 -39.95
N ARG A 30 -3.72 13.11 -39.47
CA ARG A 30 -4.24 12.53 -38.25
C ARG A 30 -4.25 13.62 -37.20
N GLN A 31 -5.45 14.00 -36.74
CA GLN A 31 -5.62 14.75 -35.51
C GLN A 31 -4.77 14.05 -34.46
N ALA A 32 -3.72 14.73 -34.00
CA ALA A 32 -3.01 14.35 -32.79
C ALA A 32 -4.06 14.45 -31.68
N SER A 33 -4.69 13.30 -31.39
CA SER A 33 -5.49 13.10 -30.20
C SER A 33 -4.67 13.62 -29.05
N GLN A 34 -5.16 14.68 -28.40
CA GLN A 34 -4.66 15.12 -27.12
C GLN A 34 -4.69 13.89 -26.21
N GLY A 35 -3.52 13.26 -26.04
CA GLY A 35 -3.30 12.24 -25.05
C GLY A 35 -3.32 12.94 -23.70
N ALA A 36 -4.53 13.27 -23.24
CA ALA A 36 -4.77 13.45 -21.83
C ALA A 36 -4.38 12.11 -21.20
N VAL A 37 -3.21 12.08 -20.57
CA VAL A 37 -2.88 11.03 -19.61
C VAL A 37 -3.91 11.19 -18.51
N GLN A 38 -5.01 10.45 -18.64
CA GLN A 38 -5.92 10.20 -17.53
C GLN A 38 -5.09 9.42 -16.51
N THR A 39 -4.53 10.13 -15.54
CA THR A 39 -4.23 9.56 -14.24
C THR A 39 -5.55 9.08 -13.68
N ALA A 40 -5.82 7.79 -13.84
CA ALA A 40 -6.99 7.15 -13.28
C ALA A 40 -6.94 7.35 -11.76
N MET A 41 -7.83 8.20 -11.25
CA MET A 41 -8.14 8.21 -9.82
C MET A 41 -8.88 6.90 -9.50
N PRO A 42 -8.42 6.11 -8.51
CA PRO A 42 -9.14 4.91 -8.09
C PRO A 42 -10.53 5.29 -7.57
N GLY A 43 -11.59 4.61 -8.02
CA GLY A 43 -12.90 4.73 -7.37
C GLY A 43 -14.17 4.65 -8.21
N GLN A 44 -14.13 4.48 -9.55
CA GLN A 44 -15.36 4.33 -10.34
C GLN A 44 -15.27 3.16 -11.30
N ASP A 45 -16.06 2.11 -11.01
CA ASP A 45 -16.35 0.90 -11.80
C ASP A 45 -15.32 0.59 -12.89
N SER A 46 -14.12 0.27 -12.42
CA SER A 46 -12.99 -0.05 -13.28
C SER A 46 -12.80 -1.57 -13.25
N SER A 47 -12.28 -2.13 -14.33
CA SER A 47 -11.88 -3.55 -14.39
C SER A 47 -11.01 -4.02 -13.21
N GLU A 48 -10.39 -3.10 -12.48
CA GLU A 48 -9.66 -3.35 -11.23
C GLU A 48 -10.56 -3.86 -10.10
N ASP A 49 -11.81 -3.38 -10.00
CA ASP A 49 -12.75 -3.78 -8.93
C ASP A 49 -13.20 -5.24 -9.09
N LYS A 50 -12.98 -5.87 -10.25
CA LYS A 50 -13.26 -7.30 -10.46
C LYS A 50 -12.08 -8.19 -10.08
N LYS A 51 -10.90 -7.62 -9.85
CA LYS A 51 -9.69 -8.38 -9.55
C LYS A 51 -9.67 -8.86 -8.10
N LEU A 52 -9.07 -10.03 -7.89
CA LEU A 52 -8.72 -10.52 -6.55
C LEU A 52 -7.74 -9.54 -5.88
N ALA A 53 -7.79 -9.45 -4.56
CA ALA A 53 -6.90 -8.57 -3.80
C ALA A 53 -5.42 -8.75 -4.14
N SER A 54 -4.97 -10.00 -4.30
CA SER A 54 -3.59 -10.36 -4.67
C SER A 54 -3.11 -9.68 -5.98
N GLN A 55 -4.03 -9.37 -6.89
CA GLN A 55 -3.75 -8.71 -8.17
C GLN A 55 -3.81 -7.17 -8.07
N ARG A 56 -4.33 -6.63 -6.96
CA ARG A 56 -4.43 -5.19 -6.69
C ARG A 56 -3.29 -4.66 -5.83
N PHE A 57 -2.49 -5.55 -5.21
CA PHE A 57 -1.26 -5.16 -4.52
C PHE A 57 -0.24 -4.57 -5.49
N VAL A 58 0.08 -3.29 -5.28
CA VAL A 58 1.10 -2.55 -6.02
C VAL A 58 2.40 -2.60 -5.23
N SER A 59 3.49 -2.95 -5.91
CA SER A 59 4.84 -2.84 -5.36
C SER A 59 5.28 -1.37 -5.43
N SER A 60 5.78 -0.85 -4.31
CA SER A 60 6.33 0.50 -4.23
C SER A 60 7.62 0.47 -3.42
N GLU A 61 8.44 1.49 -3.61
CA GLU A 61 9.76 1.59 -3.00
C GLU A 61 9.81 2.91 -2.23
N LEU A 62 10.24 2.87 -0.98
CA LEU A 62 10.56 4.11 -0.27
C LEU A 62 11.87 4.64 -0.86
N ILE A 63 11.76 5.69 -1.69
CA ILE A 63 12.79 6.20 -2.61
C ILE A 63 14.17 6.42 -1.96
N GLN A 64 14.22 6.69 -0.64
CA GLN A 64 15.46 6.92 0.08
C GLN A 64 16.13 5.66 0.66
N SER A 65 15.40 4.54 0.84
CA SER A 65 15.89 3.35 1.56
C SER A 65 15.84 2.04 0.78
N LYS A 66 15.13 2.01 -0.36
CA LYS A 66 14.96 0.82 -1.19
C LYS A 66 14.38 -0.38 -0.44
N LEU A 67 13.46 -0.13 0.50
CA LEU A 67 12.62 -1.19 1.04
C LEU A 67 11.45 -1.37 0.08
N ASP A 68 11.36 -2.56 -0.50
CA ASP A 68 10.19 -2.97 -1.25
C ASP A 68 9.05 -3.27 -0.28
N TYR A 69 7.90 -2.67 -0.54
CA TYR A 69 6.66 -3.00 0.15
C TYR A 69 5.54 -3.17 -0.86
N GLN A 70 4.46 -3.82 -0.44
CA GLN A 70 3.25 -3.85 -1.23
C GLN A 70 2.11 -3.21 -0.46
N ILE A 71 1.29 -2.47 -1.18
CA ILE A 71 0.11 -1.83 -0.62
C ILE A 71 -1.10 -2.18 -1.47
N CYS A 72 -2.20 -2.53 -0.80
CA CYS A 72 -3.50 -2.73 -1.41
C CYS A 72 -4.45 -1.71 -0.80
N LEU A 73 -5.02 -0.87 -1.67
CA LEU A 73 -6.11 0.01 -1.31
C LEU A 73 -7.44 -0.75 -1.43
N PRO A 74 -8.41 -0.48 -0.54
CA PRO A 74 -9.71 -1.13 -0.64
C PRO A 74 -10.40 -0.79 -1.96
N ARG A 75 -11.28 -1.68 -2.42
CA ARG A 75 -12.19 -1.35 -3.53
C ARG A 75 -12.93 -0.04 -3.25
N TRP A 76 -13.05 0.78 -4.30
CA TRP A 76 -13.66 2.10 -4.23
C TRP A 76 -13.02 3.02 -3.18
N TYR A 77 -11.69 2.93 -3.03
CA TYR A 77 -10.93 3.81 -2.17
C TYR A 77 -11.25 5.29 -2.43
N ASP A 78 -11.58 6.00 -1.36
CA ASP A 78 -11.92 7.42 -1.38
C ASP A 78 -11.06 8.13 -0.34
N ALA A 79 -10.21 9.06 -0.79
CA ALA A 79 -9.32 9.82 0.08
C ALA A 79 -10.06 10.71 1.10
N GLY A 80 -11.36 10.98 0.91
CA GLY A 80 -12.22 11.68 1.86
C GLY A 80 -12.80 10.81 2.98
N LYS A 81 -12.61 9.48 2.92
CA LYS A 81 -13.05 8.53 3.96
C LYS A 81 -11.91 8.24 4.95
N SER A 82 -12.10 7.24 5.80
CA SER A 82 -11.13 6.80 6.80
C SER A 82 -11.22 5.28 6.93
N TYR A 83 -10.10 4.59 6.70
CA TYR A 83 -10.04 3.13 6.61
C TYR A 83 -9.09 2.55 7.66
N PRO A 84 -9.42 1.41 8.29
CA PRO A 84 -8.44 0.65 9.07
C PRO A 84 -7.18 0.37 8.24
N LEU A 85 -6.02 0.32 8.91
CA LEU A 85 -4.76 -0.09 8.31
C LEU A 85 -4.32 -1.42 8.91
N ILE A 86 -4.06 -2.40 8.05
CA ILE A 86 -3.48 -3.69 8.43
C ILE A 86 -2.03 -3.69 7.95
N VAL A 87 -1.09 -3.83 8.89
CA VAL A 87 0.35 -3.91 8.61
C VAL A 87 0.79 -5.35 8.84
N VAL A 88 1.26 -6.02 7.80
CA VAL A 88 1.78 -7.38 7.87
C VAL A 88 3.27 -7.36 7.57
N VAL A 89 4.07 -7.85 8.51
CA VAL A 89 5.52 -7.93 8.37
C VAL A 89 5.97 -9.37 8.44
N ASN A 90 6.79 -9.79 7.48
CA ASN A 90 7.48 -11.07 7.54
C ASN A 90 8.98 -10.86 7.27
N ASP A 91 9.81 -11.44 8.12
CA ASP A 91 11.27 -11.32 8.07
C ASP A 91 11.88 -12.72 8.06
N VAL A 92 11.84 -13.37 6.89
CA VAL A 92 12.42 -14.69 6.66
C VAL A 92 13.80 -14.55 6.07
N ASN A 93 14.78 -15.18 6.69
CA ASN A 93 16.16 -15.15 6.24
C ASN A 93 16.30 -15.76 4.82
N GLY A 94 16.97 -15.04 3.92
CA GLY A 94 17.31 -15.55 2.59
C GLY A 94 16.18 -15.55 1.56
N GLU A 95 15.02 -14.94 1.87
CA GLU A 95 13.96 -14.71 0.89
C GLU A 95 14.47 -13.83 -0.27
N THR A 96 14.10 -14.15 -1.50
CA THR A 96 14.48 -13.35 -2.70
C THR A 96 13.29 -12.69 -3.37
N ASP A 97 12.08 -13.17 -3.11
CA ASP A 97 10.86 -12.61 -3.67
C ASP A 97 10.17 -11.69 -2.67
N GLY A 98 10.20 -10.38 -2.94
CA GLY A 98 9.52 -9.38 -2.10
C GLY A 98 8.00 -9.53 -2.04
N ARG A 99 7.39 -10.39 -2.86
CA ARG A 99 5.94 -10.69 -2.86
C ARG A 99 5.60 -12.07 -2.30
N ALA A 100 6.55 -12.81 -1.73
CA ALA A 100 6.32 -14.19 -1.28
C ALA A 100 5.19 -14.29 -0.23
N LEU A 101 5.06 -13.29 0.64
CA LEU A 101 3.95 -13.18 1.59
C LEU A 101 2.56 -13.16 0.92
N LEU A 102 2.44 -12.54 -0.26
CA LEU A 102 1.20 -12.51 -1.03
C LEU A 102 0.87 -13.85 -1.73
N LYS A 103 1.84 -14.77 -1.80
CA LYS A 103 1.71 -16.08 -2.44
C LYS A 103 1.28 -17.18 -1.46
N GLN A 104 1.22 -16.88 -0.17
CA GLN A 104 0.80 -17.85 0.82
C GLN A 104 -0.67 -18.25 0.60
N PRO A 105 -0.99 -19.56 0.66
CA PRO A 105 -2.37 -20.01 0.62
C PRO A 105 -3.11 -19.47 1.83
N ASP A 106 -4.35 -19.02 1.62
CA ASP A 106 -5.20 -18.42 2.65
C ASP A 106 -4.55 -17.26 3.42
N GLY A 107 -3.50 -16.64 2.87
CA GLY A 107 -2.78 -15.53 3.48
C GLY A 107 -3.43 -14.17 3.18
N VAL A 108 -2.62 -13.11 3.25
CA VAL A 108 -3.09 -11.71 3.18
C VAL A 108 -4.05 -11.42 2.04
N GLY A 109 -3.81 -11.95 0.84
CA GLY A 109 -4.72 -11.76 -0.29
C GLY A 109 -6.13 -12.29 -0.02
N ALA A 110 -6.24 -13.49 0.56
CA ALA A 110 -7.53 -14.10 0.89
C ALA A 110 -8.26 -13.32 1.99
N TRP A 111 -7.52 -12.82 3.00
CA TRP A 111 -8.09 -12.01 4.09
C TRP A 111 -8.72 -10.73 3.54
N VAL A 112 -8.03 -10.04 2.62
CA VAL A 112 -8.55 -8.82 1.99
C VAL A 112 -9.82 -9.11 1.18
N ASP A 113 -9.84 -10.18 0.39
CA ASP A 113 -11.02 -10.56 -0.37
C ASP A 113 -12.21 -10.90 0.55
N GLU A 114 -11.98 -11.51 1.71
CA GLU A 114 -13.03 -11.78 2.70
C GLU A 114 -13.54 -10.52 3.39
N LEU A 115 -12.63 -9.66 3.83
CA LEU A 115 -12.97 -8.36 4.40
C LEU A 115 -13.86 -7.55 3.44
N GLU A 116 -13.52 -7.51 2.15
CA GLU A 116 -14.32 -6.82 1.14
C GLU A 116 -15.68 -7.48 0.91
N ARG A 117 -15.78 -8.82 0.90
CA ARG A 117 -17.08 -9.54 0.84
C ARG A 117 -17.98 -9.18 2.03
N ASN A 118 -17.39 -8.94 3.19
CA ASN A 118 -18.08 -8.52 4.41
C ASN A 118 -18.26 -6.99 4.52
N GLN A 119 -17.94 -6.24 3.47
CA GLN A 119 -18.00 -4.77 3.43
C GLN A 119 -17.11 -4.06 4.48
N GLN A 120 -16.07 -4.73 4.97
CA GLN A 120 -15.08 -4.22 5.91
C GLN A 120 -13.82 -3.75 5.15
N TYR A 121 -13.91 -2.60 4.49
CA TYR A 121 -12.83 -2.08 3.65
C TYR A 121 -11.64 -1.58 4.49
N ALA A 122 -10.44 -2.07 4.18
CA ALA A 122 -9.19 -1.70 4.85
C ALA A 122 -8.06 -1.43 3.86
N ILE A 123 -7.10 -0.60 4.26
CA ILE A 123 -5.80 -0.47 3.59
C ILE A 123 -4.91 -1.58 4.14
N VAL A 124 -4.21 -2.30 3.27
CA VAL A 124 -3.28 -3.36 3.69
C VAL A 124 -1.88 -3.06 3.18
N LEU A 125 -0.94 -2.98 4.12
CA LEU A 125 0.48 -2.79 3.89
C LEU A 125 1.21 -4.10 4.23
N THR A 126 1.95 -4.63 3.28
CA THR A 126 2.82 -5.80 3.49
C THR A 126 4.27 -5.39 3.32
N VAL A 127 5.11 -5.83 4.26
CA VAL A 127 6.55 -5.59 4.25
C VAL A 127 7.26 -6.92 4.41
N GLN A 128 8.16 -7.21 3.48
CA GLN A 128 8.96 -8.42 3.50
C GLN A 128 10.44 -8.07 3.35
N SER A 129 11.26 -8.55 4.28
CA SER A 129 12.71 -8.47 4.15
C SER A 129 13.16 -9.40 3.02
N THR A 130 13.94 -8.87 2.08
CA THR A 130 14.59 -9.65 1.02
C THR A 130 16.09 -9.74 1.29
N LYS A 131 16.73 -10.77 0.76
CA LYS A 131 18.18 -10.97 0.83
C LYS A 131 18.97 -9.75 0.34
N ASP A 132 18.47 -9.07 -0.69
CA ASP A 132 19.10 -7.86 -1.23
C ASP A 132 18.93 -6.65 -0.31
N PHE A 133 17.81 -6.57 0.43
CA PHE A 133 17.63 -5.59 1.49
C PHE A 133 18.56 -5.90 2.66
N GLU A 134 18.60 -7.14 3.13
CA GLU A 134 19.44 -7.60 4.25
C GLU A 134 20.94 -7.37 3.99
N GLN A 135 21.41 -7.58 2.77
CA GLN A 135 22.82 -7.31 2.42
C GLN A 135 23.21 -5.83 2.50
N ARG A 136 22.24 -4.93 2.29
CA ARG A 136 22.49 -3.47 2.28
C ARG A 136 22.28 -2.83 3.64
N VAL A 137 21.21 -3.21 4.33
CA VAL A 137 20.70 -2.55 5.53
C VAL A 137 20.80 -3.46 6.76
N GLY A 138 20.87 -4.77 6.57
CA GLY A 138 20.67 -5.76 7.62
C GLY A 138 19.19 -6.08 7.84
N ARG A 139 18.88 -6.76 8.95
CA ARG A 139 17.52 -7.16 9.29
C ARG A 139 16.63 -5.94 9.54
N LEU A 140 15.34 -6.05 9.22
CA LEU A 140 14.35 -5.00 9.55
C LEU A 140 14.32 -4.62 11.04
N SER A 141 14.64 -5.56 11.94
CA SER A 141 14.65 -5.35 13.38
C SER A 141 15.89 -4.61 13.92
N ASN A 142 16.90 -4.31 13.09
CA ASN A 142 18.06 -3.53 13.52
C ASN A 142 17.74 -2.01 13.52
N THR A 143 18.67 -1.19 14.00
CA THR A 143 18.44 0.27 14.13
C THR A 143 18.06 0.94 12.80
N GLU A 144 18.81 0.65 11.73
CA GLU A 144 18.58 1.27 10.41
C GLU A 144 17.28 0.76 9.75
N GLY A 145 17.03 -0.54 9.81
CA GLY A 145 15.79 -1.17 9.37
C GLY A 145 14.57 -0.61 10.10
N MET A 146 14.67 -0.37 11.41
CA MET A 146 13.61 0.25 12.20
C MET A 146 13.39 1.73 11.86
N GLU A 147 14.45 2.48 11.54
CA GLU A 147 14.31 3.85 11.01
C GLU A 147 13.53 3.87 9.69
N ILE A 148 13.86 2.96 8.79
CA ILE A 148 13.18 2.80 7.50
C ILE A 148 11.72 2.40 7.71
N MET A 149 11.47 1.42 8.57
CA MET A 149 10.11 0.95 8.86
C MET A 149 9.25 2.06 9.47
N ARG A 150 9.78 2.85 10.41
CA ARG A 150 9.06 4.01 10.97
C ARG A 150 8.78 5.07 9.91
N SER A 151 9.72 5.32 9.01
CA SER A 151 9.53 6.27 7.90
C SER A 151 8.41 5.81 6.96
N LEU A 152 8.40 4.52 6.58
CA LEU A 152 7.33 3.93 5.77
C LEU A 152 5.96 4.02 6.46
N LEU A 153 5.89 3.65 7.74
CA LEU A 153 4.67 3.73 8.53
C LEU A 153 4.15 5.17 8.69
N GLN A 154 5.06 6.13 8.78
CA GLN A 154 4.70 7.55 8.80
C GLN A 154 4.20 8.01 7.44
N ASP A 155 4.88 7.66 6.35
CA ASP A 155 4.49 8.01 4.99
C ASP A 155 3.09 7.49 4.65
N VAL A 156 2.84 6.20 4.91
CA VAL A 156 1.52 5.58 4.67
C VAL A 156 0.43 6.28 5.49
N ARG A 157 0.71 6.59 6.75
CA ARG A 157 -0.24 7.26 7.64
C ARG A 157 -0.51 8.73 7.24
N GLN A 158 0.40 9.36 6.50
CA GLN A 158 0.26 10.75 6.06
C GLN A 158 -0.39 10.86 4.68
N ASN A 159 -0.07 9.94 3.77
CA ASN A 159 -0.46 10.02 2.37
C ASN A 159 -1.72 9.24 2.01
N TYR A 160 -2.19 8.35 2.88
CA TYR A 160 -3.43 7.60 2.68
C TYR A 160 -4.46 7.91 3.77
N ALA A 161 -5.73 7.63 3.47
CA ALA A 161 -6.89 7.85 4.32
C ALA A 161 -6.98 6.84 5.48
N VAL A 162 -5.94 6.79 6.31
CA VAL A 162 -5.80 5.85 7.43
C VAL A 162 -6.56 6.33 8.65
N ASN A 163 -7.38 5.45 9.22
CA ASN A 163 -7.95 5.60 10.56
C ASN A 163 -6.86 5.33 11.60
N LYS A 164 -6.35 6.41 12.20
CA LYS A 164 -5.25 6.38 13.17
C LYS A 164 -5.58 5.63 14.47
N ASN A 165 -6.85 5.33 14.72
CA ASN A 165 -7.32 4.57 15.87
C ASN A 165 -7.62 3.09 15.54
N ALA A 166 -7.40 2.66 14.29
CA ALA A 166 -7.68 1.32 13.81
C ALA A 166 -6.52 0.81 12.94
N ILE A 167 -5.33 0.76 13.55
CA ILE A 167 -4.13 0.19 12.93
C ILE A 167 -3.83 -1.14 13.61
N TYR A 168 -3.69 -2.21 12.83
CA TYR A 168 -3.45 -3.58 13.30
C TYR A 168 -2.09 -4.05 12.81
N GLY A 169 -1.28 -4.59 13.72
CA GLY A 169 0.05 -5.12 13.41
C GLY A 169 0.06 -6.64 13.42
N ILE A 170 0.52 -7.26 12.35
CA ILE A 170 0.65 -8.72 12.23
C ILE A 170 2.10 -9.00 11.89
N GLY A 171 2.77 -9.80 12.71
CA GLY A 171 4.15 -10.19 12.47
C GLY A 171 4.26 -11.69 12.33
N GLU A 172 4.79 -12.15 11.19
CA GLU A 172 5.07 -13.55 10.91
C GLU A 172 6.57 -13.83 11.04
N ASN A 173 6.93 -14.97 11.61
CA ASN A 173 8.31 -15.36 11.85
C ASN A 173 9.07 -14.25 12.62
N LYS A 174 10.21 -13.77 12.09
CA LYS A 174 10.94 -12.66 12.72
C LYS A 174 10.29 -11.30 12.48
N GLY A 175 9.26 -11.22 11.64
CA GLY A 175 8.39 -10.05 11.54
C GLY A 175 7.60 -9.80 12.82
N ALA A 176 7.35 -10.83 13.63
CA ALA A 176 6.79 -10.69 14.98
C ALA A 176 7.65 -9.76 15.86
N TRP A 177 8.97 -9.94 15.84
CA TRP A 177 9.89 -9.06 16.55
C TRP A 177 9.85 -7.62 16.03
N VAL A 178 9.71 -7.40 14.72
CA VAL A 178 9.59 -6.06 14.15
C VAL A 178 8.31 -5.37 14.65
N ILE A 179 7.16 -6.07 14.61
CA ILE A 179 5.90 -5.53 15.13
C ILE A 179 5.98 -5.23 16.62
N GLN A 180 6.59 -6.11 17.41
CA GLN A 180 6.80 -5.89 18.84
C GLN A 180 7.65 -4.64 19.08
N LEU A 181 8.79 -4.49 18.40
CA LEU A 181 9.65 -3.32 18.53
C LEU A 181 8.94 -2.02 18.14
N ILE A 182 8.12 -2.03 17.08
CA ILE A 182 7.30 -0.88 16.71
C ILE A 182 6.32 -0.54 17.85
N ASN A 183 5.65 -1.54 18.41
CA ASN A 183 4.67 -1.35 19.49
C ASN A 183 5.32 -0.78 20.77
N GLU A 184 6.56 -1.19 21.08
CA GLU A 184 7.33 -0.68 22.20
C GLU A 184 7.83 0.76 21.97
N GLN A 185 8.30 1.06 20.76
CA GLN A 185 8.89 2.37 20.41
C GLN A 185 7.85 3.44 20.06
N LEU A 186 6.69 3.02 19.56
CA LEU A 186 5.56 3.89 19.23
C LEU A 186 4.32 3.43 20.03
N PRO A 187 4.26 3.73 21.34
CA PRO A 187 3.11 3.35 22.17
C PRO A 187 1.80 3.82 21.54
N SER A 188 0.81 2.92 21.52
CA SER A 188 -0.52 3.16 20.93
C SER A 188 -0.54 3.35 19.41
N TYR A 189 0.55 3.05 18.69
CA TYR A 189 0.53 3.05 17.22
C TYR A 189 -0.40 1.95 16.69
N PHE A 190 -0.25 0.74 17.23
CA PHE A 190 -1.18 -0.35 16.96
C PHE A 190 -2.29 -0.36 18.00
N LYS A 191 -3.52 -0.57 17.53
CA LYS A 191 -4.65 -0.89 18.40
C LYS A 191 -4.53 -2.29 18.97
N ALA A 192 -4.11 -3.24 18.14
CA ALA A 192 -3.85 -4.62 18.52
C ALA A 192 -2.75 -5.19 17.63
N ILE A 193 -2.01 -6.15 18.18
CA ILE A 193 -0.97 -6.89 17.46
C ILE A 193 -1.20 -8.40 17.55
N TYR A 194 -0.83 -9.12 16.50
CA TYR A 194 -0.70 -10.57 16.48
C TYR A 194 0.74 -10.94 16.16
N LEU A 195 1.34 -11.79 16.99
CA LEU A 195 2.74 -12.18 16.92
C LEU A 195 2.82 -13.69 16.67
N ASP A 196 3.14 -14.08 15.44
CA ASP A 196 3.39 -15.47 15.06
C ASP A 196 4.92 -15.71 14.98
N GLU A 197 5.54 -16.01 16.11
CA GLU A 197 6.99 -16.00 16.26
C GLU A 197 7.71 -17.27 15.74
N ASN A 198 7.01 -18.40 15.64
CA ASN A 198 7.63 -19.73 15.45
C ASN A 198 6.67 -20.72 14.79
N THR A 199 6.66 -20.74 13.47
CA THR A 199 5.94 -21.78 12.74
C THR A 199 6.87 -22.98 12.60
N ALA A 200 6.45 -24.14 13.11
CA ALA A 200 7.27 -25.35 13.19
C ALA A 200 7.74 -25.87 11.81
N ASP A 201 7.11 -25.39 10.74
CA ASP A 201 7.38 -25.68 9.32
C ASP A 201 7.83 -24.43 8.52
N GLY A 202 8.01 -23.28 9.18
CA GLY A 202 8.32 -21.99 8.55
C GLY A 202 7.13 -21.30 7.86
N LYS A 203 5.89 -21.78 8.04
CA LYS A 203 4.68 -21.21 7.45
C LYS A 203 3.73 -20.64 8.49
N ALA A 204 3.34 -19.38 8.33
CA ALA A 204 2.34 -18.70 9.17
C ALA A 204 1.05 -19.51 9.36
N ASP A 205 0.48 -19.49 10.58
CA ASP A 205 -0.87 -19.99 10.81
C ASP A 205 -1.89 -18.96 10.30
N ASN A 206 -2.02 -18.91 8.97
CA ASN A 206 -2.87 -17.95 8.28
C ASN A 206 -4.33 -18.02 8.72
N LYS A 207 -4.80 -19.18 9.17
CA LYS A 207 -6.15 -19.32 9.70
C LYS A 207 -6.29 -18.65 11.07
N ALA A 208 -5.34 -18.87 11.97
CA ALA A 208 -5.37 -18.23 13.29
C ALA A 208 -5.23 -16.71 13.18
N ILE A 209 -4.34 -16.22 12.31
CA ILE A 209 -4.18 -14.79 12.03
C ILE A 209 -5.47 -14.20 11.46
N HIS A 210 -6.07 -14.88 10.47
CA HIS A 210 -7.35 -14.48 9.89
C HIS A 210 -8.46 -14.36 10.95
N ASP A 211 -8.68 -15.42 11.74
CA ASP A 211 -9.76 -15.47 12.72
C ASP A 211 -9.58 -14.38 13.79
N TRP A 212 -8.32 -14.12 14.19
CA TRP A 212 -7.99 -13.01 15.07
C TRP A 212 -8.32 -11.66 14.44
N LEU A 213 -7.88 -11.43 13.20
CA LEU A 213 -8.09 -10.16 12.49
C LEU A 213 -9.59 -9.86 12.34
N MET A 214 -10.38 -10.85 11.91
CA MET A 214 -11.82 -10.70 11.76
C MET A 214 -12.51 -10.35 13.09
N LYS A 215 -12.10 -11.00 14.18
CA LYS A 215 -12.61 -10.69 15.53
C LYS A 215 -12.27 -9.26 15.95
N GLU A 216 -11.01 -8.85 15.79
CA GLU A 216 -10.53 -7.53 16.18
C GLU A 216 -11.15 -6.39 15.36
N MET A 217 -11.45 -6.64 14.08
CA MET A 217 -12.15 -5.68 13.24
C MET A 217 -13.66 -5.64 13.51
N ALA A 218 -14.29 -6.78 13.81
CA ALA A 218 -15.71 -6.84 14.17
C ALA A 218 -16.02 -6.14 15.50
N ALA A 219 -15.09 -6.18 16.46
CA ALA A 219 -15.23 -5.48 17.75
C ALA A 219 -15.33 -3.95 17.60
N GLN A 220 -15.05 -3.38 16.43
CA GLN A 220 -15.18 -1.94 16.16
C GLN A 220 -16.55 -1.51 15.62
N ALA A 221 -17.38 -2.44 15.13
CA ALA A 221 -18.66 -2.12 14.50
C ALA A 221 -19.80 -1.86 15.52
N LYS A 222 -19.48 -1.82 16.81
CA LYS A 222 -20.41 -1.56 17.94
C LYS A 222 -20.03 -0.26 18.63
#